data_AF-A0A2V6H9L0-F1
#
_entry.id   AF-A0A2V6H9L0-F1
#
_cell.length_a   1.000
_cell.length_b   1.000
_cell.length_c   1.000
_cell.angle_alpha   90.00
_cell.angle_beta   90.00
_cell.angle_gamma   90.00
#
_symmetry.space_group_name_H-M   'P 1'
#
loop_
_entity.id
_entity.type
_entity.pdbx_description
1 polymer ?
#
loop_
_entity_poly.entity_id
_entity_poly.type
_entity_poly.pdbx_seq_one_letter_code
_entity_poly.pdbx_strand_id
1 'polypeptide(L)'
;MAQPEIAATARPRAAWRRTGGQVSLPEVHRTILVPETASFWRKLMAFSGPGFLVAVGYMDPGNWATDLAGGARFGYSLLCVIMISNLMAILLQHLCIKLGVATGRDLAQACRDHYPRPLVWFLWILCEIAIAACDLAEVVGS
;
A
#
# COMPACT_ATOMS: atom_id res chain seq x y z
N MET A 1 32.49 -38.58 -32.66
CA MET A 1 31.04 -38.42 -32.88
C MET A 1 30.36 -38.30 -31.52
N ALA A 2 29.28 -37.50 -31.45
CA ALA A 2 28.43 -37.17 -30.30
C ALA A 2 28.90 -36.02 -29.37
N GLN A 3 28.52 -34.80 -29.74
CA GLN A 3 28.32 -33.67 -28.80
C GLN A 3 26.99 -33.92 -28.05
N PRO A 4 26.88 -33.72 -26.74
CA PRO A 4 25.60 -33.76 -26.06
C PRO A 4 24.86 -32.43 -26.30
N GLU A 5 23.65 -32.51 -26.87
CA GLU A 5 22.76 -31.37 -27.04
C GLU A 5 22.39 -30.78 -25.67
N ILE A 6 22.74 -29.52 -25.47
CA ILE A 6 22.37 -28.75 -24.28
C ILE A 6 20.88 -28.42 -24.42
N ALA A 7 20.05 -29.15 -23.68
CA ALA A 7 18.63 -28.90 -23.55
C ALA A 7 18.40 -27.42 -23.17
N ALA A 8 17.71 -26.69 -24.04
CA ALA A 8 17.34 -25.31 -23.82
C ALA A 8 16.39 -25.22 -22.61
N THR A 9 16.93 -24.88 -21.45
CA THR A 9 16.15 -24.52 -20.26
C THR A 9 15.25 -23.34 -20.61
N ALA A 10 13.94 -23.60 -20.69
CA ALA A 10 12.92 -22.58 -20.85
C ALA A 10 13.12 -21.51 -19.77
N ARG A 11 13.51 -20.29 -20.18
CA ARG A 11 13.65 -19.16 -19.25
C ARG A 11 12.32 -19.01 -18.50
N PRO A 12 12.32 -18.93 -17.16
CA PRO A 12 11.07 -18.66 -16.43
C PRO A 12 10.44 -17.41 -17.04
N ARG A 13 9.17 -17.50 -17.44
CA ARG A 13 8.44 -16.35 -17.99
C ARG A 13 8.57 -15.23 -16.97
N ALA A 14 9.22 -14.14 -17.36
CA ALA A 14 9.34 -12.97 -16.50
C ALA A 14 7.92 -12.58 -16.08
N ALA A 15 7.60 -12.71 -14.79
CA ALA A 15 6.26 -12.44 -14.27
C ALA A 15 5.82 -10.98 -14.52
N TRP A 16 6.78 -10.11 -14.83
CA TRP A 16 6.60 -8.68 -15.05
C TRP A 16 7.03 -8.27 -16.47
N ARG A 17 6.25 -7.38 -17.09
CA ARG A 17 6.55 -6.84 -18.43
C ARG A 17 7.79 -5.95 -18.46
N ARG A 18 8.19 -5.38 -17.31
CA ARG A 18 9.44 -4.64 -17.14
C ARG A 18 10.28 -5.30 -16.05
N THR A 19 11.56 -5.48 -16.36
CA THR A 19 12.58 -5.82 -15.36
C THR A 19 12.62 -4.70 -14.34
N GLY A 20 12.60 -5.03 -13.05
CA GLY A 20 12.40 -4.06 -11.96
C GLY A 20 13.26 -2.81 -12.14
N GLY A 21 12.60 -1.66 -12.19
CA GLY A 21 13.27 -0.36 -12.23
C GLY A 21 13.90 -0.02 -10.88
N GLN A 22 13.98 1.28 -10.58
CA GLN A 22 14.42 1.76 -9.27
C GLN A 22 13.54 1.18 -8.15
N VAL A 23 14.18 0.85 -7.03
CA VAL A 23 13.50 0.33 -5.84
C VAL A 23 12.60 1.41 -5.26
N SER A 24 11.40 1.05 -4.80
CA SER A 24 10.48 1.96 -4.11
C SER A 24 11.12 2.50 -2.83
N LEU A 25 11.08 3.82 -2.63
CA LEU A 25 11.63 4.53 -1.46
C LEU A 25 13.11 4.17 -1.20
N PRO A 26 14.03 4.46 -2.13
CA PRO A 26 15.42 3.99 -2.06
C PRO A 26 16.17 4.48 -0.82
N GLU A 27 15.74 5.58 -0.20
CA GLU A 27 16.36 6.14 1.02
C GLU A 27 16.05 5.30 2.28
N VAL A 28 14.90 4.63 2.32
CA VAL A 28 14.40 3.90 3.51
C VAL A 28 14.06 2.43 3.22
N HIS A 29 14.35 1.95 2.00
CA HIS A 29 14.06 0.59 1.61
C HIS A 29 14.91 -0.42 2.41
N ARG A 30 14.24 -1.32 3.14
CA ARG A 30 14.86 -2.37 3.98
C ARG A 30 15.80 -1.84 5.08
N THR A 31 15.59 -0.61 5.55
CA THR A 31 16.42 -0.02 6.62
C THR A 31 16.26 -0.75 7.97
N ILE A 32 15.08 -1.32 8.24
CA ILE A 32 14.81 -2.02 9.50
C ILE A 32 15.17 -3.50 9.35
N LEU A 33 16.32 -3.89 9.91
CA LEU A 33 16.71 -5.29 10.03
C LEU A 33 15.98 -5.91 11.23
N VAL A 34 15.01 -6.78 10.96
CA VAL A 34 14.28 -7.51 12.00
C VAL A 34 15.08 -8.76 12.37
N PRO A 35 15.58 -8.89 13.62
CA PRO A 35 16.40 -10.03 14.01
C PRO A 35 15.60 -11.34 14.01
N GLU A 36 16.08 -12.34 13.27
CA GLU A 36 15.49 -13.68 13.09
C GLU A 36 15.23 -14.39 14.44
N THR A 37 16.12 -14.22 15.42
CA THR A 37 16.10 -14.92 16.72
C THR A 37 15.33 -14.18 17.84
N ALA A 38 14.78 -13.00 17.56
CA ALA A 38 14.07 -12.22 18.59
C ALA A 38 12.64 -12.73 18.88
N SER A 39 12.16 -12.45 20.09
CA SER A 39 10.78 -12.69 20.51
C SER A 39 9.77 -11.96 19.62
N PHE A 40 8.58 -12.55 19.44
CA PHE A 40 7.48 -12.02 18.63
C PHE A 40 7.19 -10.54 18.90
N TRP A 41 7.11 -10.13 20.18
CA TRP A 41 6.84 -8.75 20.57
C TRP A 41 7.94 -7.77 20.15
N ARG A 42 9.20 -8.21 20.20
CA ARG A 42 10.35 -7.39 19.78
C ARG A 42 10.39 -7.23 18.27
N LYS A 43 9.99 -8.28 17.53
CA LYS A 43 9.80 -8.20 16.08
C LYS A 43 8.65 -7.24 15.75
N LEU A 44 7.50 -7.39 16.40
CA LEU A 44 6.32 -6.54 16.21
C LEU A 44 6.63 -5.06 16.41
N MET A 45 7.32 -4.70 17.49
CA MET A 45 7.71 -3.31 17.73
C MET A 45 8.73 -2.77 16.70
N ALA A 46 9.57 -3.65 16.13
CA ALA A 46 10.55 -3.21 15.13
C ALA A 46 9.87 -2.79 13.81
N PHE A 47 8.77 -3.44 13.40
CA PHE A 47 8.08 -3.16 12.14
C PHE A 47 6.70 -2.51 12.29
N SER A 48 6.31 -2.04 13.48
CA SER A 48 5.01 -1.40 13.70
C SER A 48 4.90 -0.01 13.06
N GLY A 49 6.02 0.69 12.85
CA GLY A 49 6.06 2.07 12.34
C GLY A 49 5.28 2.31 11.06
N PRO A 50 5.50 1.55 9.97
CA PRO A 50 4.75 1.69 8.72
C PRO A 50 3.22 1.52 8.89
N GLY A 51 2.79 0.63 9.80
CA GLY A 51 1.37 0.44 10.09
C GLY A 51 0.75 1.66 10.77
N PHE A 52 1.46 2.28 11.72
CA PHE A 52 1.01 3.50 12.38
C PHE A 52 0.93 4.69 11.42
N LEU A 53 1.91 4.84 10.51
CA LEU A 53 1.90 5.92 9.51
C LEU A 53 0.63 5.87 8.64
N VAL A 54 0.20 4.67 8.24
CA VAL A 54 -1.05 4.50 7.49
C VAL A 54 -2.27 4.77 8.36
N ALA A 55 -2.29 4.27 9.60
CA ALA A 55 -3.43 4.42 10.49
C ALA A 55 -3.75 5.89 10.83
N VAL A 56 -2.73 6.75 10.96
CA VAL A 56 -2.92 8.18 11.21
C VAL A 56 -3.67 8.87 10.07
N GLY A 57 -3.43 8.48 8.81
CA GLY A 57 -4.14 9.05 7.66
C GLY A 57 -5.63 8.70 7.59
N TYR A 58 -6.09 7.67 8.31
CA TYR A 58 -7.52 7.35 8.45
C TYR A 58 -8.22 8.15 9.57
N MET A 59 -7.43 8.89 10.37
CA MET A 59 -7.90 9.69 11.51
C MET A 59 -7.81 11.18 11.20
N ASP A 60 -8.09 11.56 9.95
CA ASP A 60 -8.01 12.93 9.46
C ASP A 60 -9.18 13.80 9.98
N PRO A 61 -8.96 15.12 10.18
CA PRO A 61 -10.01 16.04 10.61
C PRO A 61 -11.22 16.10 9.64
N GLY A 62 -10.99 15.79 8.35
CA GLY A 62 -12.03 15.79 7.32
C GLY A 62 -13.13 14.75 7.57
N ASN A 63 -12.77 13.60 8.11
CA ASN A 63 -13.74 12.55 8.45
C ASN A 63 -14.55 12.89 9.72
N TRP A 64 -13.93 13.56 10.71
CA TRP A 64 -14.56 13.85 12.00
C TRP A 64 -15.84 14.67 11.89
N ALA A 65 -15.87 15.66 10.99
CA ALA A 65 -17.04 16.50 10.78
C ALA A 65 -18.25 15.68 10.29
N THR A 66 -18.02 14.72 9.39
CA THR A 66 -19.08 13.87 8.84
C THR A 66 -19.55 12.85 9.87
N ASP A 67 -18.63 12.22 10.60
CA ASP A 67 -18.97 11.25 11.65
C ASP A 67 -19.72 11.88 12.82
N LEU A 68 -19.33 13.09 13.24
CA LEU A 68 -20.04 13.85 14.28
C LEU A 68 -21.43 14.30 13.81
N ALA A 69 -21.55 14.84 12.58
CA ALA A 69 -22.83 15.23 12.03
C ALA A 69 -23.76 14.03 11.79
N GLY A 70 -23.20 12.91 11.34
CA GLY A 70 -23.89 11.63 11.18
C GLY A 70 -24.37 11.07 12.51
N GLY A 71 -23.51 11.07 13.54
CA GLY A 71 -23.87 10.65 14.89
C GLY A 71 -24.94 11.53 15.54
N ALA A 72 -24.87 12.85 15.35
CA ALA A 72 -25.88 13.79 15.86
C ALA A 72 -27.26 13.60 15.21
N ARG A 73 -27.32 13.18 13.93
CA ARG A 73 -28.58 12.99 13.19
C ARG A 73 -29.15 11.58 13.27
N PHE A 74 -28.30 10.56 13.27
CA PHE A 74 -28.70 9.14 13.14
C PHE A 74 -28.35 8.29 14.37
N GLY A 75 -27.76 8.88 15.42
CA GLY A 75 -27.33 8.20 16.62
C GLY A 75 -26.34 7.07 16.30
N TYR A 76 -26.55 5.89 16.90
CA TYR A 76 -25.67 4.74 16.74
C TYR A 76 -25.93 3.90 15.48
N SER A 77 -26.90 4.26 14.64
CA SER A 77 -27.28 3.45 13.47
C SER A 77 -26.14 3.33 12.44
N LEU A 78 -25.25 4.32 12.38
CA LEU A 78 -24.11 4.36 11.45
C LEU A 78 -22.89 3.56 11.93
N LEU A 79 -22.84 3.12 13.20
CA LEU A 79 -21.69 2.38 13.74
C LEU A 79 -21.40 1.09 12.96
N CYS A 80 -22.45 0.37 12.55
CA CYS A 80 -22.29 -0.86 11.77
C CYS A 80 -21.63 -0.57 10.40
N VAL A 81 -22.01 0.54 9.77
CA VAL A 81 -21.44 0.98 8.49
C VAL A 81 -19.97 1.37 8.65
N ILE A 82 -19.64 2.13 9.70
CA ILE A 82 -18.26 2.52 10.03
C ILE A 82 -17.39 1.29 10.30
N MET A 83 -17.93 0.30 11.03
CA MET A 83 -17.25 -0.96 11.33
C MET A 83 -16.94 -1.76 10.06
N ILE A 84 -17.92 -1.90 9.15
CA ILE A 84 -17.73 -2.57 7.86
C ILE A 84 -16.71 -1.82 6.99
N SER A 85 -16.77 -0.48 6.98
CA SER A 85 -15.80 0.36 6.25
C SER A 85 -14.37 0.15 6.74
N ASN A 86 -14.15 0.14 8.06
CA ASN A 86 -12.86 -0.14 8.66
C ASN A 86 -12.36 -1.56 8.34
N LEU A 87 -13.23 -2.56 8.37
CA LEU A 87 -12.86 -3.93 8.00
C LEU A 87 -12.41 -4.02 6.53
N MET A 88 -13.09 -3.29 5.63
CA MET A 88 -12.69 -3.20 4.23
C MET A 88 -11.34 -2.49 4.07
N ALA A 89 -11.10 -1.41 4.81
CA ALA A 89 -9.81 -0.71 4.81
C ALA A 89 -8.66 -1.64 5.23
N ILE A 90 -8.85 -2.43 6.30
CA ILE A 90 -7.86 -3.41 6.76
C ILE A 90 -7.59 -4.47 5.68
N LEU A 91 -8.64 -4.97 5.02
CA LEU A 91 -8.50 -5.95 3.94
C LEU A 91 -7.66 -5.40 2.78
N LEU A 92 -7.99 -4.19 2.30
CA LEU A 92 -7.28 -3.55 1.20
C LEU A 92 -5.82 -3.25 1.58
N GLN A 93 -5.59 -2.74 2.78
CA GLN A 93 -4.24 -2.45 3.26
C GLN A 93 -3.40 -3.73 3.40
N HIS A 94 -3.99 -4.83 3.86
CA HIS A 94 -3.34 -6.13 3.90
C HIS A 94 -2.92 -6.61 2.51
N LEU A 95 -3.76 -6.42 1.49
CA LEU A 95 -3.43 -6.78 0.11
C LEU A 95 -2.27 -5.93 -0.45
N CYS A 96 -2.25 -4.63 -0.18
CA CYS A 96 -1.14 -3.74 -0.55
C CYS A 96 0.19 -4.16 0.09
N ILE A 97 0.16 -4.50 1.38
CA ILE A 97 1.34 -5.00 2.10
C ILE A 97 1.79 -6.34 1.52
N LYS A 98 0.85 -7.27 1.27
CA LYS A 98 1.17 -8.58 0.69
C LYS A 98 1.81 -8.44 -0.68
N LEU A 99 1.34 -7.51 -1.51
CA LEU A 99 1.96 -7.19 -2.79
C LEU A 99 3.39 -6.67 -2.61
N GLY A 100 3.60 -5.69 -1.72
CA GLY A 100 4.92 -5.12 -1.43
C GLY A 100 5.92 -6.15 -0.91
N VAL A 101 5.50 -7.01 0.01
CA VAL A 101 6.35 -8.06 0.60
C VAL A 101 6.66 -9.17 -0.40
N ALA A 102 5.67 -9.63 -1.17
CA ALA A 102 5.86 -10.75 -2.11
C ALA A 102 6.64 -10.34 -3.38
N THR A 103 6.46 -9.11 -3.85
CA THR A 103 7.00 -8.65 -5.14
C THR A 103 8.18 -7.70 -5.00
N GLY A 104 8.37 -7.11 -3.81
CA GLY A 104 9.39 -6.08 -3.56
C GLY A 104 9.10 -4.75 -4.25
N ARG A 105 7.87 -4.54 -4.74
CA ARG A 105 7.45 -3.36 -5.52
C ARG A 105 6.27 -2.68 -4.86
N ASP A 106 6.23 -1.35 -4.95
CA ASP A 106 5.03 -0.60 -4.58
C ASP A 106 3.88 -0.81 -5.59
N LEU A 107 2.67 -0.44 -5.17
CA LEU A 107 1.46 -0.59 -5.99
C LEU A 107 1.56 0.22 -7.30
N ALA A 108 2.18 1.39 -7.30
CA ALA A 108 2.33 2.22 -8.49
C ALA A 108 3.28 1.59 -9.51
N GLN A 109 4.36 0.96 -9.07
CA GLN A 109 5.26 0.17 -9.91
C GLN A 109 4.56 -1.05 -10.49
N ALA A 110 3.78 -1.77 -9.69
CA ALA A 110 2.99 -2.91 -10.16
C ALA A 110 1.97 -2.48 -11.23
N CYS A 111 1.25 -1.37 -11.01
CA CYS A 111 0.33 -0.78 -11.97
C CYS A 111 1.04 -0.34 -13.25
N ARG A 112 2.20 0.32 -13.14
CA ARG A 112 3.01 0.78 -14.28
C ARG A 112 3.48 -0.36 -15.17
N ASP A 113 3.72 -1.52 -14.59
CA ASP A 113 4.20 -2.69 -15.32
C ASP A 113 3.07 -3.55 -15.91
N HIS A 114 1.85 -3.43 -15.37
CA HIS A 114 0.69 -4.15 -15.88
C HIS A 114 -0.11 -3.36 -16.92
N TYR A 115 -0.23 -2.03 -16.75
CA TYR A 115 -1.12 -1.18 -17.54
C TYR A 115 -0.42 -0.39 -18.67
N PRO A 116 -1.17 0.02 -19.71
CA PRO A 116 -0.62 0.85 -20.78
C PRO A 116 -0.31 2.28 -20.30
N ARG A 117 0.68 2.93 -20.92
CA ARG A 117 1.20 4.24 -20.51
C ARG A 117 0.13 5.34 -20.28
N PRO A 118 -0.92 5.49 -21.10
CA PRO A 118 -1.95 6.51 -20.87
C PRO A 118 -2.69 6.30 -19.54
N LEU A 119 -3.01 5.06 -19.19
CA LEU A 119 -3.71 4.73 -17.95
C LEU A 119 -2.83 4.99 -16.72
N VAL A 120 -1.52 4.72 -16.83
CA VAL A 120 -0.56 5.01 -15.76
C VAL A 120 -0.47 6.52 -15.48
N TRP A 121 -0.46 7.35 -16.52
CA TRP A 121 -0.49 8.81 -16.36
C TRP A 121 -1.80 9.29 -15.75
N PHE A 122 -2.93 8.72 -16.17
CA PHE A 122 -4.23 9.01 -15.56
C PHE A 122 -4.26 8.66 -14.06
N LEU A 123 -3.82 7.45 -13.70
CA LEU A 123 -3.72 7.00 -12.30
C LEU A 123 -2.80 7.90 -11.48
N TRP A 124 -1.70 8.36 -12.07
CA TRP A 124 -0.78 9.28 -11.40
C TRP A 124 -1.45 10.63 -11.09
N ILE A 125 -2.13 11.25 -12.06
CA ILE A 125 -2.87 12.51 -11.85
C ILE A 125 -3.95 12.32 -10.78
N LEU A 126 -4.67 11.21 -10.82
CA LEU A 126 -5.72 10.92 -9.83
C LEU A 126 -5.14 10.82 -8.40
N CYS A 127 -4.01 10.12 -8.24
CA CYS A 127 -3.31 10.05 -6.95
C CYS A 127 -2.81 11.42 -6.48
N GLU A 128 -2.28 12.25 -7.40
CA GLU A 128 -1.82 13.60 -7.07
C GLU A 128 -2.96 14.50 -6.57
N ILE A 129 -4.12 14.43 -7.22
CA ILE A 129 -5.32 15.15 -6.78
C ILE A 129 -5.80 14.63 -5.43
N ALA A 130 -5.78 13.30 -5.21
CA ALA A 130 -6.22 12.70 -3.97
C ALA A 130 -5.35 13.12 -2.78
N ILE A 131 -4.02 13.13 -2.93
CA ILE A 131 -3.12 13.57 -1.85
C ILE A 131 -3.24 15.09 -1.60
N ALA A 132 -3.40 15.91 -2.64
CA ALA A 132 -3.63 17.34 -2.49
C ALA A 132 -4.97 17.64 -1.77
N ALA A 133 -6.01 16.85 -2.02
CA ALA A 133 -7.28 16.96 -1.31
C ALA A 133 -7.16 16.55 0.18
N CYS A 134 -6.34 15.52 0.48
CA CYS A 134 -6.03 15.11 1.85
C CYS A 134 -5.31 16.22 2.61
N ASP A 135 -4.27 16.80 2.03
CA ASP A 135 -3.51 17.92 2.62
C ASP A 135 -4.41 19.16 2.83
N LEU A 136 -5.27 19.47 1.87
CA LEU A 136 -6.26 20.55 2.01
C LEU A 136 -7.21 20.32 3.19
N ALA A 137 -7.69 19.09 3.39
CA ALA A 137 -8.56 18.75 4.51
C ALA A 137 -7.84 18.88 5.87
N GLU A 138 -6.55 18.52 5.93
CA GLU A 138 -5.72 18.71 7.12
C GLU A 138 -5.50 20.19 7.43
N VAL A 139 -5.20 21.02 6.43
CA VAL A 139 -5.00 22.48 6.59
C VAL A 139 -6.29 23.20 7.01
N VAL A 140 -7.44 22.80 6.47
CA VAL A 140 -8.73 23.40 6.84
C VAL A 140 -9.19 22.94 8.22
N GLY A 141 -8.78 21.74 8.65
CA GLY A 141 -9.12 21.15 9.94
C GLY A 141 -8.22 21.58 11.11
N SER A 142 -7.06 22.20 10.85
CA SER A 142 -6.11 22.72 11.86
C SER A 142 -6.44 24.13 12.32
#